data_AF-A0A1I5DZK7-F1
#
_entry.id   AF-A0A1I5DZK7-F1
#
_cell.length_a   1.000
_cell.length_b   1.000
_cell.length_c   1.000
_cell.angle_alpha   90.00
_cell.angle_beta   90.00
_cell.angle_gamma   90.00
#
_symmetry.space_group_name_H-M   'P 1'
#
loop_
_entity.id
_entity.type
_entity.pdbx_description
1 polymer ?
#
loop_
_entity_poly.entity_id
_entity_poly.type
_entity_poly.pdbx_seq_one_letter_code
_entity_poly.pdbx_strand_id
1 'polypeptide(L)'
;MCPEDNADDFHPAEQDPWALRKPDWNTWKSVKQARLWQAVALACDLDPANFQLFDNPQLARLFKEPPRQFDDLLVMAKGSIGANGILKLISRSDEGLEESEVKLSNFATWLKSIQHKLPAQFPWLSEPITLSNMDWPWGRHETDLLRKLAAAAQRFWSNYDPADPTTAPTNQQVIDWLKGQGVSERTAEIMATILRADGLPTGPRK
;
A
#
# COMPACT_ATOMS: atom_id res chain seq x y z
N MET A 1 5.29 64.90 -14.98
CA MET A 1 5.65 64.60 -13.59
C MET A 1 4.80 63.41 -13.17
N CYS A 2 5.36 62.19 -13.21
CA CYS A 2 4.89 61.11 -12.34
C CYS A 2 5.69 61.22 -11.03
N PRO A 3 5.12 60.78 -9.90
CA PRO A 3 5.53 59.49 -9.34
C PRO A 3 4.31 58.64 -8.90
N GLU A 4 4.33 57.34 -9.21
CA GLU A 4 4.54 56.21 -8.27
C GLU A 4 3.21 55.79 -7.61
N ASP A 5 2.61 54.65 -7.97
CA ASP A 5 3.03 53.27 -7.66
C ASP A 5 2.92 52.96 -6.15
N ASN A 6 2.54 51.72 -5.84
CA ASN A 6 2.17 51.12 -4.54
C ASN A 6 0.67 51.12 -4.22
N ALA A 7 0.05 50.01 -3.83
CA ALA A 7 0.49 48.62 -3.82
C ALA A 7 -0.79 47.80 -3.66
N ASP A 8 -0.84 46.69 -4.38
CA ASP A 8 -1.57 45.49 -4.02
C ASP A 8 -1.53 45.27 -2.49
N ASP A 9 -2.64 45.56 -1.80
CA ASP A 9 -2.84 45.15 -0.41
C ASP A 9 -3.29 43.67 -0.43
N PHE A 10 -2.38 42.80 -0.87
CA PHE A 10 -2.40 41.40 -0.48
C PHE A 10 -2.14 41.37 1.02
N HIS A 11 -3.19 41.49 1.82
CA HIS A 11 -3.16 40.98 3.18
C HIS A 11 -2.69 39.51 3.09
N PRO A 12 -1.49 39.16 3.57
CA PRO A 12 -1.16 37.77 3.75
C PRO A 12 -2.16 37.29 4.79
N ALA A 13 -3.02 36.34 4.39
CA ALA A 13 -3.95 35.68 5.30
C ALA A 13 -3.24 35.47 6.63
N GLU A 14 -3.77 36.08 7.70
CA GLU A 14 -3.30 35.93 9.05
C GLU A 14 -3.04 34.44 9.27
N GLN A 15 -1.77 34.05 9.27
CA GLN A 15 -1.38 32.71 9.64
C GLN A 15 -1.69 32.65 11.13
N ASP A 16 -2.82 32.05 11.46
CA ASP A 16 -3.23 31.81 12.84
C ASP A 16 -1.99 31.32 13.60
N PRO A 17 -1.48 32.06 14.60
CA PRO A 17 -0.24 31.72 15.29
C PRO A 17 -0.28 30.35 15.96
N TRP A 18 -1.48 29.80 16.08
CA TRP A 18 -1.80 28.51 16.67
C TRP A 18 -2.09 27.42 15.63
N ALA A 19 -2.03 27.74 14.33
CA ALA A 19 -2.13 26.74 13.28
C ALA A 19 -0.86 25.87 13.26
N LEU A 20 -1.07 24.55 13.28
CA LEU A 20 -0.01 23.56 13.20
C LEU A 20 0.79 23.76 11.90
N ARG A 21 2.11 23.59 11.98
CA ARG A 21 2.99 23.78 10.83
C ARG A 21 2.69 22.72 9.78
N LYS A 22 2.69 23.14 8.51
CA LYS A 22 2.63 22.22 7.38
C LYS A 22 3.98 21.53 7.19
N PRO A 23 4.00 20.27 6.69
CA PRO A 23 5.23 19.55 6.42
C PRO A 23 6.10 20.29 5.40
N ASP A 24 7.41 20.28 5.62
CA ASP A 24 8.36 20.57 4.54
C ASP A 24 8.43 19.42 3.54
N TRP A 25 7.56 19.47 2.53
CA TRP A 25 7.47 18.45 1.48
C TRP A 25 8.77 18.27 0.68
N ASN A 26 9.68 19.24 0.64
CA ASN A 26 10.96 19.08 -0.06
C ASN A 26 11.89 18.12 0.67
N THR A 27 11.90 18.20 2.00
CA THR A 27 12.63 17.27 2.85
C THR A 27 12.01 15.86 2.75
N TRP A 28 10.69 15.79 2.89
CA TRP A 28 9.96 14.51 2.91
C TRP A 28 9.93 13.76 1.57
N LYS A 29 10.02 14.43 0.42
CA LYS A 29 10.06 13.78 -0.91
C LYS A 29 11.18 12.73 -1.06
N SER A 30 12.30 12.91 -0.37
CA SER A 30 13.44 12.00 -0.41
C SER A 30 13.32 10.81 0.56
N VAL A 31 12.37 10.88 1.49
CA VAL A 31 12.19 9.88 2.55
C VAL A 31 11.35 8.71 2.02
N LYS A 32 11.81 7.48 2.25
CA LYS A 32 11.13 6.25 1.77
C LYS A 32 10.38 5.50 2.88
N GLN A 33 10.80 5.71 4.13
CA GLN A 33 10.22 5.07 5.32
C GLN A 33 10.18 6.08 6.46
N ALA A 34 9.18 5.94 7.32
CA ALA A 34 9.02 6.77 8.51
C ALA A 34 8.33 5.94 9.60
N ARG A 35 8.29 6.47 10.83
CA ARG A 35 7.46 5.86 11.87
C ARG A 35 5.98 5.97 11.50
N LEU A 36 5.16 5.05 11.98
CA LEU A 36 3.74 4.99 11.65
C LEU A 36 3.04 6.31 12.00
N TRP A 37 3.28 6.85 13.19
CA TRP A 37 2.67 8.12 13.60
C TRP A 37 3.11 9.30 12.70
N GLN A 38 4.37 9.30 12.23
CA GLN A 38 4.88 10.34 11.32
C GLN A 38 4.19 10.26 9.96
N ALA A 39 3.99 9.05 9.44
CA ALA A 39 3.27 8.83 8.19
C ALA A 39 1.82 9.32 8.29
N VAL A 40 1.16 9.06 9.42
CA VAL A 40 -0.20 9.55 9.72
C VAL A 40 -0.23 11.08 9.80
N ALA A 41 0.74 11.70 10.48
CA ALA A 41 0.85 13.17 10.55
C ALA A 41 0.94 13.78 9.14
N LEU A 42 1.80 13.22 8.29
CA LEU A 42 1.96 13.68 6.90
C LEU A 42 0.68 13.51 6.07
N ALA A 43 -0.07 12.42 6.26
CA ALA A 43 -1.36 12.24 5.60
C ALA A 43 -2.40 13.29 6.01
N CYS A 44 -2.32 13.79 7.24
CA CYS A 44 -3.16 14.87 7.75
C CYS A 44 -2.65 16.28 7.39
N ASP A 45 -1.62 16.43 6.55
CA ASP A 45 -0.94 17.71 6.25
C ASP A 45 -0.33 18.36 7.51
N LEU A 46 0.14 17.55 8.46
CA LEU A 46 0.78 17.98 9.71
C LEU A 46 2.27 17.65 9.71
N ASP A 47 3.12 18.63 10.02
CA ASP A 47 4.55 18.37 10.23
C ASP A 47 4.76 17.53 11.50
N PRO A 48 5.47 16.39 11.45
CA PRO A 48 5.84 15.62 12.63
C PRO A 48 6.57 16.43 13.72
N ALA A 49 7.30 17.48 13.36
CA ALA A 49 7.96 18.37 14.31
C ALA A 49 6.97 19.11 15.22
N ASN A 50 5.69 19.24 14.82
CA ASN A 50 4.65 19.76 15.71
C ASN A 50 4.46 18.89 16.95
N PHE A 51 4.77 17.58 16.87
CA PHE A 51 4.54 16.66 17.98
C PHE A 51 5.60 16.74 19.07
N GLN A 52 6.79 17.27 18.77
CA GLN A 52 7.76 17.67 19.79
C GLN A 52 7.22 18.78 20.71
N LEU A 53 6.23 19.56 20.24
CA LEU A 53 5.57 20.58 21.05
C LEU A 53 4.61 19.97 22.07
N PHE A 54 4.02 18.80 21.77
CA PHE A 54 3.14 18.08 22.69
C PHE A 54 3.92 17.32 23.78
N ASP A 55 5.18 16.96 23.52
CA ASP A 55 6.09 16.40 24.55
C ASP A 55 6.42 17.41 25.65
N ASN A 56 6.21 18.72 25.40
CA ASN A 56 6.37 19.76 26.40
C ASN A 56 5.03 20.07 27.09
N PRO A 57 4.85 19.72 28.38
CA PRO A 57 3.55 19.84 29.07
C PRO A 57 3.05 21.28 29.22
N GLN A 58 3.93 22.29 29.14
CA GLN A 58 3.53 23.70 29.17
C GLN A 58 2.98 24.18 27.83
N LEU A 59 3.56 23.69 26.73
CA LEU A 59 3.15 24.03 25.37
C LEU A 59 1.94 23.19 24.93
N ALA A 60 1.84 21.94 25.35
CA ALA A 60 0.69 21.08 25.12
C ALA A 60 -0.64 21.67 25.63
N ARG A 61 -0.61 22.57 26.63
CA ARG A 61 -1.77 23.31 27.11
C ARG A 61 -2.21 24.46 26.20
N LEU A 62 -1.30 24.97 25.38
CA LEU A 62 -1.53 26.09 24.46
C LEU A 62 -2.01 25.61 23.09
N PHE A 63 -1.59 24.42 22.67
CA PHE A 63 -2.10 23.78 21.47
C PHE A 63 -3.38 22.99 21.78
N LYS A 64 -4.39 23.09 20.89
CA LYS A 64 -5.49 22.13 20.90
C LYS A 64 -4.87 20.75 20.68
N GLU A 65 -5.37 19.76 21.42
CA GLU A 65 -5.05 18.33 21.23
C GLU A 65 -4.83 17.98 19.75
N PRO A 66 -3.97 16.99 19.44
CA PRO A 66 -3.76 16.56 18.06
C PRO A 66 -5.12 16.43 17.35
N PRO A 67 -5.26 16.93 16.10
CA PRO A 67 -6.55 16.97 15.44
C PRO A 67 -7.19 15.59 15.46
N ARG A 68 -8.49 15.48 15.77
CA ARG A 68 -9.19 14.18 15.85
C ARG A 68 -8.97 13.28 14.62
N GLN A 69 -8.79 13.89 13.46
CA GLN A 69 -8.48 13.21 12.21
C GLN A 69 -7.16 12.40 12.28
N PHE A 70 -6.17 12.90 13.02
CA PHE A 70 -4.91 12.21 13.28
C PHE A 70 -5.13 10.97 14.14
N ASP A 71 -5.82 11.10 15.27
CA ASP A 71 -6.08 9.98 16.18
C ASP A 71 -6.92 8.90 15.51
N ASP A 72 -7.99 9.29 14.81
CA ASP A 72 -8.85 8.37 14.07
C ASP A 72 -8.05 7.61 13.01
N LEU A 73 -7.19 8.31 12.26
CA LEU A 73 -6.36 7.71 11.22
C LEU A 73 -5.26 6.81 11.81
N LEU A 74 -4.68 7.18 12.95
CA LEU A 74 -3.69 6.36 13.65
C LEU A 74 -4.32 5.07 14.18
N VAL A 75 -5.51 5.14 14.76
CA VAL A 75 -6.27 3.95 15.21
C VAL A 75 -6.59 3.04 14.03
N MET A 76 -7.08 3.59 12.91
CA MET A 76 -7.33 2.82 11.69
C MET A 76 -6.06 2.18 11.13
N ALA A 77 -4.94 2.91 11.15
CA ALA A 77 -3.65 2.41 10.67
C ALA A 77 -3.16 1.26 11.56
N LYS A 78 -3.22 1.41 12.89
CA LYS A 78 -2.88 0.34 13.86
C LYS A 78 -3.75 -0.91 13.67
N GLY A 79 -5.06 -0.73 13.47
CA GLY A 79 -5.98 -1.84 13.20
C GLY A 79 -5.76 -2.53 11.85
N SER A 80 -5.15 -1.81 10.89
CA SER A 80 -4.83 -2.33 9.56
C SER A 80 -3.48 -3.07 9.51
N ILE A 81 -2.67 -2.99 10.58
CA ILE A 81 -1.42 -3.73 10.71
C ILE A 81 -1.72 -5.14 11.20
N GLY A 82 -1.69 -6.10 10.29
CA GLY A 82 -1.95 -7.51 10.56
C GLY A 82 -1.35 -8.39 9.47
N ALA A 83 -1.44 -9.72 9.65
CA ALA A 83 -0.84 -10.70 8.73
C ALA A 83 -1.30 -10.53 7.26
N ASN A 84 -2.48 -9.95 7.04
CA ASN A 84 -3.09 -9.74 5.71
C ASN A 84 -3.32 -8.24 5.39
N GLY A 85 -2.78 -7.33 6.19
CA GLY A 85 -2.96 -5.90 6.01
C GLY A 85 -2.13 -5.35 4.84
N ILE A 86 -2.71 -4.43 4.06
CA ILE A 86 -1.96 -3.68 3.02
C ILE A 86 -0.79 -2.91 3.65
N LEU A 87 -0.98 -2.45 4.88
CA LEU A 87 0.03 -1.75 5.65
C LEU A 87 0.97 -2.75 6.35
N LYS A 88 2.20 -2.82 5.86
CA LYS A 88 3.26 -3.69 6.41
C LYS A 88 4.30 -2.88 7.17
N LEU A 89 4.68 -3.37 8.35
CA LEU A 89 5.81 -2.85 9.13
C LEU A 89 7.13 -3.31 8.51
N ILE A 90 8.10 -2.40 8.44
CA ILE A 90 9.49 -2.70 8.10
C ILE A 90 10.20 -3.23 9.35
N SER A 91 10.02 -2.54 10.47
CA SER A 91 10.55 -2.90 11.78
C SER A 91 9.48 -2.66 12.84
N ARG A 92 9.42 -3.55 13.82
CA ARG A 92 8.53 -3.41 14.98
C ARG A 92 9.34 -2.78 16.12
N SER A 93 8.82 -1.71 16.70
CA SER A 93 9.36 -1.11 17.93
C SER A 93 8.75 -1.79 19.16
N ASP A 94 9.53 -1.90 20.24
CA ASP A 94 9.07 -2.37 21.55
C ASP A 94 8.25 -1.30 22.30
N GLU A 95 8.33 -0.04 21.86
CA GLU A 95 7.63 1.11 22.45
C GLU A 95 6.16 1.21 21.99
N GLY A 96 5.81 0.55 20.88
CA GLY A 96 4.45 0.57 20.33
C GLY A 96 4.40 0.41 18.81
N LEU A 97 3.18 0.19 18.29
CA LEU A 97 2.96 0.10 16.84
C LEU A 97 3.10 1.47 16.15
N GLU A 98 2.80 2.54 16.87
CA GLU A 98 2.97 3.94 16.49
C GLU A 98 4.42 4.28 16.17
N GLU A 99 5.38 3.77 16.96
CA GLU A 99 6.81 3.99 16.77
C GLU A 99 7.44 3.00 15.78
N SER A 100 6.66 2.04 15.27
CA SER A 100 7.13 1.06 14.29
C SER A 100 7.30 1.70 12.91
N GLU A 101 8.30 1.26 12.14
CA GLU A 101 8.60 1.86 10.84
C GLU A 101 7.73 1.26 9.73
N VAL A 102 7.26 2.11 8.83
CA VAL A 102 6.46 1.74 7.66
C VAL A 102 7.06 2.33 6.39
N LYS A 103 6.89 1.61 5.28
CA LYS A 103 7.22 2.12 3.95
C LYS A 103 6.14 3.10 3.52
N LEU A 104 6.54 4.32 3.12
CA LEU A 104 5.58 5.39 2.80
C LEU A 104 4.77 5.10 1.53
N SER A 105 5.30 4.31 0.60
CA SER A 105 4.54 3.82 -0.56
C SER A 105 3.46 2.79 -0.19
N ASN A 106 3.74 1.87 0.74
CA ASN A 106 2.73 0.94 1.25
C ASN A 106 1.63 1.68 2.01
N PHE A 107 2.03 2.68 2.80
CA PHE A 107 1.10 3.55 3.50
C PHE A 107 0.22 4.36 2.54
N ALA A 108 0.78 4.90 1.45
CA ALA A 108 0.02 5.55 0.39
C ALA A 108 -1.00 4.61 -0.27
N THR A 109 -0.61 3.36 -0.53
CA THR A 109 -1.52 2.33 -1.05
C THR A 109 -2.66 2.03 -0.08
N TRP A 110 -2.36 1.94 1.22
CA TRP A 110 -3.37 1.77 2.25
C TRP A 110 -4.33 2.98 2.32
N LEU A 111 -3.82 4.21 2.31
CA LEU A 111 -4.66 5.42 2.30
C LEU A 111 -5.62 5.47 1.11
N LYS A 112 -5.17 5.03 -0.06
CA LYS A 112 -6.01 4.89 -1.25
C LYS A 112 -7.11 3.83 -1.04
N SER A 113 -6.81 2.72 -0.36
CA SER A 113 -7.78 1.66 -0.08
C SER A 113 -8.93 2.12 0.84
N ILE A 114 -8.63 2.97 1.82
CA ILE A 114 -9.63 3.56 2.73
C ILE A 114 -10.25 4.85 2.17
N GLN A 115 -9.94 5.21 0.92
CA GLN A 115 -10.41 6.42 0.24
C GLN A 115 -10.16 7.72 1.02
N HIS A 116 -9.04 7.81 1.74
CA HIS A 116 -8.70 9.02 2.49
C HIS A 116 -8.27 10.16 1.57
N LYS A 117 -8.64 11.40 1.90
CA LYS A 117 -8.28 12.59 1.12
C LYS A 117 -6.81 12.93 1.36
N LEU A 118 -5.97 12.66 0.37
CA LEU A 118 -4.55 12.98 0.42
C LEU A 118 -4.29 14.48 0.16
N PRO A 119 -3.32 15.10 0.85
CA PRO A 119 -2.86 16.44 0.51
C PRO A 119 -2.30 16.49 -0.92
N ALA A 120 -2.52 17.59 -1.63
CA ALA A 120 -2.08 17.74 -3.04
C ALA A 120 -0.56 17.64 -3.23
N GLN A 121 0.22 17.86 -2.15
CA GLN A 121 1.69 17.80 -2.16
C GLN A 121 2.25 16.44 -1.73
N PHE A 122 1.39 15.47 -1.40
CA PHE A 122 1.80 14.15 -0.92
C PHE A 122 2.55 13.38 -2.03
N PRO A 123 3.86 13.15 -1.89
CA PRO A 123 4.72 12.77 -3.02
C PRO A 123 4.72 11.27 -3.32
N TRP A 124 4.22 10.42 -2.41
CA TRP A 124 4.31 8.97 -2.57
C TRP A 124 3.14 8.43 -3.41
N LEU A 125 3.50 7.79 -4.51
CA LEU A 125 2.55 7.08 -5.37
C LEU A 125 2.20 5.73 -4.77
N SER A 126 0.93 5.32 -4.90
CA SER A 126 0.48 3.97 -4.54
C SER A 126 1.24 2.95 -5.38
N GLU A 127 1.98 2.03 -4.76
CA GLU A 127 2.55 0.89 -5.47
C GLU A 127 1.40 0.00 -5.99
N PRO A 128 1.47 -0.46 -7.25
CA PRO A 128 0.50 -1.44 -7.74
C PRO A 128 0.56 -2.66 -6.82
N ILE A 129 -0.60 -3.16 -6.40
CA ILE A 129 -0.71 -4.37 -5.58
C ILE A 129 -0.20 -5.52 -6.44
N THR A 130 1.10 -5.79 -6.39
CA THR A 130 1.68 -6.96 -7.04
C THR A 130 1.22 -8.18 -6.24
N LEU A 131 0.78 -9.24 -6.91
CA LEU A 131 0.34 -10.50 -6.26
C LEU A 131 1.41 -11.11 -5.33
N SER A 132 2.67 -10.66 -5.41
CA SER A 132 3.73 -10.95 -4.44
C SER A 132 3.49 -10.37 -3.03
N ASN A 133 2.59 -9.38 -2.89
CA ASN A 133 2.24 -8.75 -1.62
C ASN A 133 0.95 -9.32 -0.99
N MET A 134 0.20 -10.14 -1.72
CA MET A 134 -0.88 -10.93 -1.14
C MET A 134 -0.28 -12.16 -0.48
N ASP A 135 0.11 -11.98 0.79
CA ASP A 135 0.18 -13.11 1.71
C ASP A 135 -1.20 -13.78 1.67
N TRP A 136 -1.27 -15.00 1.13
CA TRP A 136 -2.51 -15.79 1.12
C TRP A 136 -3.08 -15.83 2.55
N PRO A 137 -4.37 -16.15 2.78
CA PRO A 137 -4.94 -16.28 4.13
C PRO A 137 -4.13 -17.19 5.08
N TRP A 138 -3.25 -18.05 4.56
CA TRP A 138 -2.30 -18.88 5.32
C TRP A 138 -0.84 -18.33 5.36
N GLY A 139 -0.65 -17.04 5.06
CA GLY A 139 0.63 -16.35 5.11
C GLY A 139 1.60 -16.74 3.99
N ARG A 140 2.90 -16.67 4.30
CA ARG A 140 4.02 -16.96 3.37
C ARG A 140 4.30 -18.45 3.18
N HIS A 141 3.39 -19.33 3.60
CA HIS A 141 3.62 -20.75 3.42
C HIS A 141 3.57 -21.08 1.93
N GLU A 142 4.75 -21.31 1.35
CA GLU A 142 4.93 -21.70 -0.03
C GLU A 142 5.63 -23.07 -0.06
N THR A 143 5.11 -23.98 -0.87
CA THR A 143 5.76 -25.25 -1.19
C THR A 143 6.28 -25.21 -2.63
N ASP A 144 7.21 -26.08 -2.98
CA ASP A 144 7.74 -26.13 -4.35
C ASP A 144 6.64 -26.39 -5.40
N LEU A 145 5.59 -27.14 -5.05
CA LEU A 145 4.44 -27.35 -5.93
C LEU A 145 3.62 -26.07 -6.10
N LEU A 146 3.40 -25.29 -5.04
CA LEU A 146 2.73 -24.00 -5.13
C LEU A 146 3.54 -23.01 -5.98
N ARG A 147 4.87 -22.99 -5.84
CA ARG A 147 5.75 -22.17 -6.68
C ARG A 147 5.63 -22.53 -8.16
N LYS A 148 5.62 -23.84 -8.48
CA LYS A 148 5.43 -24.34 -9.84
C LYS A 148 4.01 -24.06 -10.37
N LEU A 149 2.98 -24.09 -9.50
CA LEU A 149 1.61 -23.73 -9.84
C LEU A 149 1.52 -22.26 -10.26
N ALA A 150 2.09 -21.36 -9.45
CA ALA A 150 2.13 -19.93 -9.73
C ALA A 150 2.90 -19.64 -11.03
N ALA A 151 4.03 -20.33 -11.26
CA ALA A 151 4.78 -20.20 -12.50
C ALA A 151 4.00 -20.69 -13.74
N ALA A 152 3.24 -21.79 -13.62
CA ALA A 152 2.36 -22.25 -14.69
C ALA A 152 1.23 -21.24 -14.96
N ALA A 153 0.62 -20.68 -13.91
CA ALA A 153 -0.40 -19.63 -14.03
C ALA A 153 0.14 -18.43 -14.81
N GLN A 154 1.31 -17.92 -14.40
CA GLN A 154 1.94 -16.78 -15.06
C GLN A 154 2.32 -17.09 -16.52
N ARG A 155 2.81 -18.29 -16.80
CA ARG A 155 3.22 -18.65 -18.17
C ARG A 155 2.06 -18.78 -19.13
N PHE A 156 0.96 -19.41 -18.71
CA PHE A 156 -0.11 -19.83 -19.60
C PHE A 156 -1.38 -18.98 -19.51
N TRP A 157 -1.62 -18.32 -18.39
CA TRP A 157 -2.86 -17.59 -18.13
C TRP A 157 -2.68 -16.07 -18.02
N SER A 158 -1.45 -15.54 -18.02
CA SER A 158 -1.24 -14.07 -17.93
C SER A 158 -1.81 -13.27 -19.11
N ASN A 159 -2.01 -13.90 -20.27
CA ASN A 159 -2.58 -13.26 -21.47
C ASN A 159 -3.95 -13.85 -21.86
N TYR A 160 -4.58 -14.62 -20.98
CA TYR A 160 -5.90 -15.19 -21.25
C TYR A 160 -6.96 -14.08 -21.28
N ASP A 161 -7.75 -14.05 -22.36
CA ASP A 161 -8.91 -13.18 -22.51
C ASP A 161 -10.20 -13.99 -22.30
N PRO A 162 -11.00 -13.71 -21.26
CA PRO A 162 -12.28 -14.38 -21.03
C PRO A 162 -13.29 -14.22 -22.18
N ALA A 163 -13.16 -13.18 -23.00
CA ALA A 163 -14.02 -12.96 -24.17
C ALA A 163 -13.62 -13.81 -25.39
N ASP A 164 -12.37 -14.32 -25.42
CA ASP A 164 -11.86 -15.17 -26.50
C ASP A 164 -11.30 -16.49 -25.94
N PRO A 165 -12.11 -17.56 -25.92
CA PRO A 165 -11.72 -18.89 -25.43
C PRO A 165 -10.53 -19.51 -26.15
N THR A 166 -10.17 -19.02 -27.35
CA THR A 166 -9.02 -19.56 -28.11
C THR A 166 -7.68 -19.12 -27.53
N THR A 167 -7.68 -18.09 -26.69
CA THR A 167 -6.50 -17.63 -25.94
C THR A 167 -6.18 -18.56 -24.76
N ALA A 168 -7.08 -19.47 -24.39
CA ALA A 168 -6.87 -20.39 -23.29
C ALA A 168 -5.88 -21.51 -23.65
N PRO A 169 -4.92 -21.84 -22.76
CA PRO A 169 -4.05 -22.99 -22.94
C PRO A 169 -4.85 -24.30 -22.84
N THR A 170 -4.41 -25.33 -23.54
CA THR A 170 -4.94 -26.68 -23.34
C THR A 170 -4.38 -27.29 -22.05
N ASN A 171 -5.16 -28.14 -21.38
CA ASN A 171 -4.68 -28.87 -20.19
C ASN A 171 -3.39 -29.65 -20.49
N GLN A 172 -3.27 -30.26 -21.68
CA GLN A 172 -2.10 -31.04 -22.06
C GLN A 172 -0.82 -30.16 -22.12
N GLN A 173 -0.91 -28.96 -22.67
CA GLN A 173 0.22 -28.02 -22.71
C GLN A 173 0.72 -27.67 -21.30
N VAL A 174 -0.22 -27.48 -20.36
CA VAL A 174 0.12 -27.18 -18.96
C VAL A 174 0.74 -28.41 -18.27
N ILE A 175 0.16 -29.60 -18.47
CA ILE A 175 0.65 -30.87 -17.91
C ILE A 175 2.07 -31.18 -18.38
N ASP A 176 2.31 -31.10 -19.70
CA ASP A 176 3.61 -31.42 -20.29
C ASP A 176 4.71 -30.50 -19.76
N TRP A 177 4.38 -29.20 -19.61
CA TRP A 177 5.31 -28.24 -19.03
C TRP A 177 5.61 -28.54 -17.55
N LEU A 178 4.58 -28.85 -16.74
CA LEU A 178 4.74 -29.19 -15.33
C LEU A 178 5.56 -30.48 -15.14
N LYS A 179 5.36 -31.50 -15.98
CA LYS A 179 6.18 -32.71 -16.01
C LYS A 179 7.64 -32.37 -16.34
N GLY A 180 7.88 -31.46 -17.29
CA GLY A 180 9.20 -30.94 -17.59
C GLY A 180 9.87 -30.19 -16.42
N GLN A 181 9.08 -29.65 -15.49
CA GLN A 181 9.57 -29.06 -14.23
C GLN A 181 9.75 -30.09 -13.10
N GLY A 182 9.65 -31.39 -13.40
CA GLY A 182 9.81 -32.47 -12.42
C GLY A 182 8.60 -32.68 -11.50
N VAL A 183 7.40 -32.26 -11.92
CA VAL A 183 6.14 -32.59 -11.22
C VAL A 183 5.67 -33.97 -11.68
N SER A 184 5.14 -34.78 -10.76
CA SER A 184 4.55 -36.09 -11.11
C SER A 184 3.32 -35.90 -11.99
N GLU A 185 3.03 -36.89 -12.85
CA GLU A 185 1.91 -36.82 -13.80
C GLU A 185 0.58 -36.52 -13.12
N ARG A 186 0.22 -37.29 -12.09
CA ARG A 186 -1.02 -37.07 -11.32
C ARG A 186 -1.09 -35.67 -10.70
N THR A 187 0.01 -35.16 -10.17
CA THR A 187 0.02 -33.81 -9.58
C THR A 187 -0.09 -32.75 -10.67
N ALA A 188 0.57 -32.92 -11.81
CA ALA A 188 0.47 -32.01 -12.95
C ALA A 188 -0.97 -31.92 -13.51
N GLU A 189 -1.68 -33.05 -13.59
CA GLU A 189 -3.09 -33.09 -13.97
C GLU A 189 -3.99 -32.30 -13.02
N ILE A 190 -3.80 -32.49 -11.70
CA ILE A 190 -4.53 -31.76 -10.67
C ILE A 190 -4.24 -30.26 -10.79
N MET A 191 -2.97 -29.88 -10.90
CA MET A 191 -2.55 -28.48 -11.04
C MET A 191 -3.13 -27.83 -12.31
N ALA A 192 -3.10 -28.52 -13.45
CA ALA A 192 -3.71 -28.03 -14.69
C ALA A 192 -5.23 -27.86 -14.55
N THR A 193 -5.88 -28.71 -13.78
CA THR A 193 -7.31 -28.60 -13.47
C THR A 193 -7.61 -27.42 -12.56
N ILE A 194 -6.79 -27.19 -11.52
CA ILE A 194 -6.91 -26.03 -10.61
C ILE A 194 -6.76 -24.71 -11.36
N LEU A 195 -5.84 -24.63 -12.33
CA LEU A 195 -5.56 -23.41 -13.10
C LEU A 195 -6.59 -23.10 -14.18
N ARG A 196 -7.42 -24.07 -14.57
CA ARG A 196 -8.35 -23.92 -15.68
C ARG A 196 -9.45 -22.92 -15.34
N ALA A 197 -9.68 -21.94 -16.21
CA ALA A 197 -10.79 -21.00 -16.06
C ALA A 197 -12.15 -21.72 -16.07
N ASP A 198 -13.04 -21.30 -15.16
CA ASP A 198 -14.40 -21.79 -15.07
C ASP A 198 -15.19 -21.45 -16.36
N GLY A 199 -15.97 -22.40 -16.86
CA GLY A 199 -16.82 -22.21 -18.05
C GLY A 199 -16.19 -22.58 -19.39
N LEU A 200 -14.90 -22.94 -19.45
CA LEU A 200 -14.30 -23.46 -20.69
C LEU A 200 -14.87 -24.84 -21.06
N PRO A 201 -15.20 -25.09 -22.34
CA PRO A 201 -15.76 -26.37 -22.78
C PRO A 201 -14.79 -27.53 -22.48
N THR A 202 -15.29 -28.56 -21.79
CA THR A 202 -14.50 -29.75 -21.50
C THR A 202 -14.30 -30.55 -22.78
N GLY A 203 -13.04 -30.79 -23.14
CA GLY A 203 -12.69 -31.63 -24.29
C GLY A 203 -13.18 -33.07 -24.13
N PRO A 204 -13.14 -33.88 -25.21
CA PRO A 204 -13.57 -35.27 -25.16
C PRO A 204 -12.76 -36.03 -24.11
N ARG A 205 -13.45 -36.59 -23.11
CA ARG A 205 -12.84 -37.48 -22.11
C ARG A 205 -12.40 -38.76 -22.83
N LYS A 206 -11.10 -39.04 -22.80
CA LYS A 206 -10.55 -40.35 -23.20
C LYS A 206 -10.67 -41.34 -22.07
#